data_AF-A0A938L0B4-F1
#
_entry.id   AF-A0A938L0B4-F1
#
_cell.length_a   1.000
_cell.length_b   1.000
_cell.length_c   1.000
_cell.angle_alpha   90.00
_cell.angle_beta   90.00
_cell.angle_gamma   90.00
#
_symmetry.space_group_name_H-M   'P 1'
#
loop_
_entity.id
_entity.type
_entity.pdbx_description
1 polymer ?
#
loop_
_entity_poly.entity_id
_entity_poly.type
_entity_poly.pdbx_seq_one_letter_code
_entity_poly.pdbx_strand_id
1 'polypeptide(L)'
;MRALTAILTSVMLAAIAATLGAQTNPMTPIVFENQYAKLLIAADAKGVCLIDKATGQDYAQHEPETAFAMAAVGGKEYAATSAVGSEDRITFGFGDSGAQAIVGVLVRPHYLYLKVLQASDEIEALTFCHVPLTVKGTLEEPFAACMLALDLQTNVTEAPGPNRLVRAMCVKRFGLVGAEAALVACPTGEMRNVLKEAVAAAPELPHSPVGGPCALDGPLNRTSYLFNFGGLNEQTADEWIGRAKAVGFNQIQIHGGGPFRFGDCALDPNTYPNGLASVKAMTDKLHAAGLCVGMQPYAFFIDKRCPWVTPKPDPRLASDATFTLAGDLSADATEVPVAETTESMSTITGFFVRNSITLRIGEELVTYSGVTKQPPYAFTGCQRGAYGTTPSAHAAGAKVDHLKECFGLFVPDPETTLLAEVAGKIAELYNEGGFDCIYLDALDGEDVLGGWQNSWHYGSQFVFEIWKRLERPAVMEYSTFHHHLWYLRSRMGAWDHPTRSHKAFVDMHVRGNEANDRMFLPSNLGWWAFL
;
A
#
# COMPACT_ATOMS: atom_id res chain seq x y z
N MET A 1 -56.69 48.42 -65.45
CA MET A 1 -57.20 48.75 -64.10
C MET A 1 -56.06 48.54 -63.11
N ARG A 2 -55.53 49.65 -62.59
CA ARG A 2 -54.76 49.91 -61.33
C ARG A 2 -53.72 48.87 -60.84
N ALA A 3 -52.50 49.18 -60.42
CA ALA A 3 -51.68 50.39 -60.41
C ALA A 3 -50.27 50.02 -59.87
N LEU A 4 -49.23 50.54 -60.54
CA LEU A 4 -48.03 51.22 -60.00
C LEU A 4 -46.95 50.53 -59.10
N THR A 5 -45.70 50.90 -59.47
CA THR A 5 -44.44 51.13 -58.69
C THR A 5 -43.62 49.90 -58.25
N ALA A 6 -42.43 49.63 -58.85
CA ALA A 6 -41.08 50.23 -58.62
C ALA A 6 -40.39 49.58 -57.37
N ILE A 7 -39.10 49.24 -57.26
CA ILE A 7 -37.84 49.53 -57.97
C ILE A 7 -36.72 48.68 -57.28
N LEU A 8 -35.66 48.26 -58.01
CA LEU A 8 -34.25 47.92 -57.58
C LEU A 8 -33.99 46.84 -56.49
N THR A 9 -32.92 46.02 -56.44
CA THR A 9 -31.76 45.62 -57.29
C THR A 9 -31.06 44.42 -56.62
N SER A 10 -30.44 43.57 -57.46
CA SER A 10 -29.19 42.77 -57.24
C SER A 10 -29.08 41.74 -56.10
N VAL A 11 -28.97 40.44 -56.45
CA VAL A 11 -28.17 39.42 -55.71
C VAL A 11 -27.64 38.31 -56.65
N MET A 12 -26.31 38.20 -56.62
CA MET A 12 -25.38 37.05 -56.72
C MET A 12 -25.42 36.00 -57.85
N LEU A 13 -24.24 35.91 -58.48
CA LEU A 13 -23.68 34.78 -59.22
C LEU A 13 -23.44 33.56 -58.32
N ALA A 14 -23.55 32.40 -58.96
CA ALA A 14 -23.30 31.07 -58.42
C ALA A 14 -21.85 30.58 -58.61
N ALA A 15 -21.54 29.54 -57.82
CA ALA A 15 -20.46 28.53 -57.92
C ALA A 15 -19.11 28.93 -57.26
N ILE A 16 -18.42 28.11 -56.45
CA ILE A 16 -18.15 26.65 -56.47
C ILE A 16 -17.84 26.14 -55.04
N ALA A 17 -18.06 24.84 -54.82
CA ALA A 17 -17.93 24.03 -53.60
C ALA A 17 -16.55 23.96 -52.90
N ALA A 18 -16.57 23.31 -51.71
CA ALA A 18 -15.50 22.98 -50.73
C ALA A 18 -15.48 23.96 -49.56
N THR A 19 -16.05 23.65 -48.41
CA THR A 19 -15.63 22.57 -47.51
C THR A 19 -16.78 22.27 -46.55
N LEU A 20 -17.12 20.99 -46.38
CA LEU A 20 -17.93 20.53 -45.25
C LEU A 20 -17.07 20.74 -44.00
N GLY A 21 -17.17 21.94 -43.42
CA GLY A 21 -16.78 22.15 -42.04
C GLY A 21 -17.61 21.20 -41.20
N ALA A 22 -16.96 20.25 -40.55
CA ALA A 22 -17.49 19.66 -39.35
C ALA A 22 -17.76 20.82 -38.38
N GLN A 23 -19.01 21.27 -38.31
CA GLN A 23 -19.48 22.05 -37.18
C GLN A 23 -19.41 21.12 -35.97
N THR A 24 -18.27 21.11 -35.30
CA THR A 24 -18.19 20.71 -33.91
C THR A 24 -19.07 21.71 -33.17
N ASN A 25 -20.30 21.32 -32.83
CA ASN A 25 -21.01 21.97 -31.74
C ASN A 25 -20.03 22.05 -30.57
N PRO A 26 -19.74 23.23 -30.00
CA PRO A 26 -18.97 23.29 -28.78
C PRO A 26 -19.85 22.66 -27.70
N MET A 27 -19.66 21.35 -27.49
CA MET A 27 -20.28 20.61 -26.42
C MET A 27 -19.86 21.29 -25.12
N THR A 28 -20.86 21.72 -24.34
CA THR A 28 -20.66 22.41 -23.05
C THR A 28 -19.71 21.57 -22.18
N PRO A 29 -18.64 22.15 -21.62
CA PRO A 29 -17.74 21.41 -20.75
C PRO A 29 -18.49 20.92 -19.50
N ILE A 30 -18.07 19.77 -18.99
CA ILE A 30 -18.56 19.23 -17.73
C ILE A 30 -17.92 20.05 -16.60
N VAL A 31 -18.72 20.49 -15.63
CA VAL A 31 -18.28 21.40 -14.57
C VAL A 31 -18.65 20.83 -13.21
N PHE A 32 -17.65 20.72 -12.32
CA PHE A 32 -17.87 20.45 -10.89
C PHE A 32 -17.20 21.56 -10.08
N GLU A 33 -17.93 22.17 -9.15
CA GLU A 33 -17.37 23.22 -8.30
C GLU A 33 -17.79 23.05 -6.84
N ASN A 34 -16.83 23.24 -5.93
CA ASN A 34 -17.08 23.29 -4.49
C ASN A 34 -16.74 24.69 -3.95
N GLN A 35 -16.48 24.84 -2.66
CA GLN A 35 -16.12 26.13 -2.07
C GLN A 35 -14.81 26.70 -2.63
N TYR A 36 -13.81 25.86 -2.87
CA TYR A 36 -12.44 26.29 -3.18
C TYR A 36 -12.04 26.15 -4.65
N ALA A 37 -12.52 25.11 -5.32
CA ALA A 37 -12.04 24.73 -6.64
C ALA A 37 -13.19 24.51 -7.63
N LYS A 38 -12.85 24.72 -8.91
CA LYS A 38 -13.68 24.38 -10.06
C LYS A 38 -12.90 23.46 -11.00
N LEU A 39 -13.42 22.27 -11.22
CA LEU A 39 -12.93 21.30 -12.20
C LEU A 39 -13.76 21.39 -13.47
N LEU A 40 -13.09 21.62 -14.61
CA LEU A 40 -13.69 21.60 -15.94
C LEU A 40 -13.12 20.45 -16.74
N ILE A 41 -13.97 19.74 -17.49
CA ILE A 41 -13.56 18.66 -18.40
C ILE A 41 -14.27 18.87 -19.75
N ALA A 42 -13.50 19.06 -20.80
CA ALA A 42 -14.00 19.20 -22.16
C ALA A 42 -14.53 17.86 -22.70
N ALA A 43 -15.39 17.93 -23.72
CA ALA A 43 -16.06 16.76 -24.28
C ALA A 43 -15.11 15.76 -24.96
N ASP A 44 -13.89 16.17 -25.29
CA ASP A 44 -12.82 15.30 -25.79
C ASP A 44 -12.06 14.56 -24.68
N ALA A 45 -12.43 14.79 -23.42
CA ALA A 45 -11.78 14.31 -22.20
C ALA A 45 -10.35 14.83 -21.97
N LYS A 46 -9.88 15.83 -22.73
CA LYS A 46 -8.49 16.32 -22.67
C LYS A 46 -8.36 17.77 -22.24
N GLY A 47 -9.33 18.62 -22.60
CA GLY A 47 -9.38 19.99 -22.08
C GLY A 47 -9.76 19.99 -20.60
N VAL A 48 -8.78 19.96 -19.69
CA VAL A 48 -9.02 19.94 -18.24
C VAL A 48 -8.52 21.23 -17.60
N CYS A 49 -9.36 21.86 -16.77
CA CYS A 49 -8.93 22.99 -15.91
C CYS A 49 -9.19 22.64 -14.45
N LEU A 50 -8.25 22.99 -13.58
CA LEU A 50 -8.41 22.94 -12.12
C LEU A 50 -8.20 24.34 -11.57
N ILE A 51 -9.30 25.07 -11.40
CA ILE A 51 -9.31 26.49 -11.15
C ILE A 51 -9.50 26.77 -9.66
N ASP A 52 -8.62 27.56 -9.08
CA ASP A 52 -8.84 28.20 -7.78
C ASP A 52 -9.94 29.25 -7.90
N LYS A 53 -11.06 29.06 -7.19
CA LYS A 53 -12.21 29.97 -7.28
C LYS A 53 -11.94 31.35 -6.68
N ALA A 54 -10.97 31.46 -5.77
CA ALA A 54 -10.66 32.73 -5.14
C ALA A 54 -9.92 33.68 -6.10
N THR A 55 -9.01 33.12 -6.92
CA THR A 55 -8.14 33.91 -7.81
C THR A 55 -8.55 33.82 -9.28
N GLY A 56 -9.31 32.79 -9.66
CA GLY A 56 -9.58 32.45 -11.05
C GLY A 56 -8.38 31.80 -11.76
N GLN A 57 -7.28 31.52 -11.06
CA GLN A 57 -6.08 30.90 -11.61
C GLN A 57 -6.36 29.43 -11.93
N ASP A 58 -6.05 29.03 -13.16
CA ASP A 58 -6.01 27.62 -13.54
C ASP A 58 -4.64 27.01 -13.19
N TYR A 59 -4.67 25.89 -12.47
CA TYR A 59 -3.49 25.14 -12.08
C TYR A 59 -3.30 23.86 -12.89
N ALA A 60 -4.22 23.50 -13.79
CA ALA A 60 -3.98 22.39 -14.71
C ALA A 60 -2.86 22.72 -15.71
N GLN A 61 -2.01 21.73 -15.98
CA GLN A 61 -0.99 21.82 -17.01
C GLN A 61 -1.58 21.43 -18.37
N HIS A 62 -1.50 22.34 -19.33
CA HIS A 62 -2.11 22.18 -20.66
C HIS A 62 -1.16 21.61 -21.72
N GLU A 63 0.17 21.63 -21.47
CA GLU A 63 1.18 21.13 -22.41
C GLU A 63 2.17 20.16 -21.71
N PRO A 64 2.32 18.92 -22.19
CA PRO A 64 1.51 18.31 -23.26
C PRO A 64 0.06 18.10 -22.82
N GLU A 65 -0.85 18.04 -23.79
CA GLU A 65 -2.26 17.72 -23.55
C GLU A 65 -2.37 16.32 -22.93
N THR A 66 -3.15 16.17 -21.87
CA THR A 66 -3.38 14.90 -21.17
C THR A 66 -4.86 14.60 -21.04
N ALA A 67 -5.24 13.33 -21.22
CA ALA A 67 -6.62 12.90 -21.03
C ALA A 67 -6.91 12.71 -19.53
N PHE A 68 -8.10 13.13 -19.10
CA PHE A 68 -8.58 13.01 -17.73
C PHE A 68 -8.73 11.54 -17.26
N ALA A 69 -8.92 10.62 -18.21
CA ALA A 69 -9.04 9.19 -17.95
C ALA A 69 -8.27 8.36 -18.99
N MET A 70 -7.78 7.19 -18.57
CA MET A 70 -7.04 6.24 -19.42
C MET A 70 -7.42 4.81 -19.03
N ALA A 71 -7.51 3.90 -19.99
CA ALA A 71 -7.80 2.49 -19.76
C ALA A 71 -6.74 1.59 -20.39
N ALA A 72 -6.32 0.54 -19.69
CA ALA A 72 -5.53 -0.54 -20.27
C ALA A 72 -6.48 -1.65 -20.76
N VAL A 73 -6.37 -2.03 -22.02
CA VAL A 73 -7.15 -3.08 -22.68
C VAL A 73 -6.21 -3.94 -23.51
N GLY A 74 -6.15 -5.24 -23.25
CA GLY A 74 -5.28 -6.17 -23.96
C GLY A 74 -3.80 -5.79 -23.86
N GLY A 75 -3.35 -5.33 -22.69
CA GLY A 75 -1.97 -4.89 -22.45
C GLY A 75 -1.57 -3.56 -23.11
N LYS A 76 -2.50 -2.84 -23.76
CA LYS A 76 -2.26 -1.52 -24.37
C LYS A 76 -3.07 -0.44 -23.65
N GLU A 77 -2.46 0.73 -23.48
CA GLU A 77 -3.11 1.89 -22.89
C GLU A 77 -3.84 2.74 -23.94
N TYR A 78 -5.05 3.18 -23.59
CA TYR A 78 -5.93 4.01 -24.40
C TYR A 78 -6.35 5.23 -23.59
N ALA A 79 -6.02 6.42 -24.08
CA ALA A 79 -6.54 7.67 -23.53
C ALA A 79 -8.03 7.81 -23.84
N ALA A 80 -8.79 8.41 -22.91
CA ALA A 80 -10.16 8.80 -23.20
C ALA A 80 -10.19 9.80 -24.36
N THR A 81 -11.08 9.57 -25.31
CA THR A 81 -11.30 10.42 -26.49
C THR A 81 -12.66 11.11 -26.44
N SER A 82 -13.45 10.82 -25.40
CA SER A 82 -14.74 11.43 -25.17
C SER A 82 -15.08 11.43 -23.68
N ALA A 83 -15.69 12.51 -23.22
CA ALA A 83 -16.31 12.63 -21.91
C ALA A 83 -17.72 13.20 -22.08
N VAL A 84 -18.72 12.45 -21.62
CA VAL A 84 -20.12 12.89 -21.62
C VAL A 84 -20.62 12.86 -20.19
N GLY A 85 -20.94 14.03 -19.65
CA GLY A 85 -21.31 14.18 -18.25
C GLY A 85 -22.75 14.62 -18.03
N SER A 86 -23.29 14.26 -16.86
CA SER A 86 -24.41 14.94 -16.20
C SER A 86 -23.94 15.52 -14.87
N GLU A 87 -24.85 16.02 -14.04
CA GLU A 87 -24.52 16.67 -12.76
C GLU A 87 -23.76 15.76 -11.76
N ASP A 88 -23.85 14.43 -11.90
CA ASP A 88 -23.38 13.45 -10.91
C ASP A 88 -22.49 12.33 -11.47
N ARG A 89 -22.21 12.31 -12.78
CA ARG A 89 -21.43 11.24 -13.42
C ARG A 89 -20.81 11.70 -14.73
N ILE A 90 -19.73 11.03 -15.11
CA ILE A 90 -19.02 11.19 -16.37
C ILE A 90 -18.87 9.83 -17.03
N THR A 91 -19.30 9.71 -18.28
CA THR A 91 -19.04 8.54 -19.13
C THR A 91 -17.84 8.83 -20.02
N PHE A 92 -16.81 8.01 -19.91
CA PHE A 92 -15.61 8.07 -20.73
C PHE A 92 -15.65 6.99 -21.81
N GLY A 93 -15.31 7.36 -23.04
CA GLY A 93 -15.05 6.42 -24.13
C GLY A 93 -13.57 6.41 -24.50
N PHE A 94 -12.98 5.21 -24.65
CA PHE A 94 -11.55 5.01 -24.87
C PHE A 94 -11.22 4.70 -26.35
N GLY A 95 -11.75 5.52 -27.26
CA GLY A 95 -11.45 5.50 -28.70
C GLY A 95 -11.49 4.11 -29.33
N ASP A 96 -10.40 3.76 -30.02
CA ASP A 96 -10.25 2.52 -30.81
C ASP A 96 -10.38 1.22 -30.00
N SER A 97 -10.30 1.27 -28.67
CA SER A 97 -10.56 0.08 -27.83
C SER A 97 -12.04 -0.32 -27.83
N GLY A 98 -12.96 0.63 -28.07
CA GLY A 98 -14.40 0.45 -27.88
C GLY A 98 -14.84 0.40 -26.41
N ALA A 99 -13.91 0.39 -25.44
CA ALA A 99 -14.21 0.29 -24.02
C ALA A 99 -14.80 1.59 -23.47
N GLN A 100 -15.57 1.47 -22.38
CA GLN A 100 -16.19 2.58 -21.68
C GLN A 100 -16.05 2.42 -20.16
N ALA A 101 -16.06 3.55 -19.45
CA ALA A 101 -16.16 3.59 -18.00
C ALA A 101 -17.04 4.76 -17.54
N ILE A 102 -17.76 4.57 -16.44
CA ILE A 102 -18.58 5.60 -15.81
C ILE A 102 -18.00 5.92 -14.44
N VAL A 103 -17.63 7.17 -14.22
CA VAL A 103 -17.18 7.69 -12.93
C VAL A 103 -18.25 8.61 -12.37
N GLY A 104 -18.79 8.26 -11.21
CA GLY A 104 -19.67 9.12 -10.43
C GLY A 104 -18.86 10.22 -9.76
N VAL A 105 -19.42 11.43 -9.70
CA VAL A 105 -18.82 12.57 -9.01
C VAL A 105 -19.84 13.15 -8.04
N LEU A 106 -19.44 13.31 -6.79
CA LEU A 106 -20.26 13.91 -5.75
C LEU A 106 -19.51 15.10 -5.16
N VAL A 107 -20.07 16.29 -5.36
CA VAL A 107 -19.51 17.53 -4.86
C VAL A 107 -19.72 17.60 -3.34
N ARG A 108 -18.63 17.68 -2.59
CA ARG A 108 -18.63 17.96 -1.15
C ARG A 108 -18.26 19.44 -0.95
N PRO A 109 -18.53 20.04 0.22
CA PRO A 109 -18.20 21.44 0.47
C PRO A 109 -16.75 21.80 0.14
N HIS A 110 -15.79 20.93 0.48
CA HIS A 110 -14.36 21.23 0.36
C HIS A 110 -13.55 20.29 -0.56
N TYR A 111 -14.14 19.19 -1.04
CA TYR A 111 -13.48 18.26 -1.97
C TYR A 111 -14.47 17.70 -3.01
N LEU A 112 -13.97 16.99 -4.02
CA LEU A 112 -14.80 16.22 -4.94
C LEU A 112 -14.60 14.74 -4.65
N TYR A 113 -15.68 14.02 -4.39
CA TYR A 113 -15.67 12.56 -4.24
C TYR A 113 -15.91 11.92 -5.61
N LEU A 114 -15.10 10.93 -5.96
CA LEU A 114 -15.16 10.19 -7.21
C LEU A 114 -15.34 8.70 -6.93
N LYS A 115 -16.17 8.03 -7.73
CA LYS A 115 -16.36 6.57 -7.64
C LYS A 115 -16.48 5.94 -9.03
N VAL A 116 -15.77 4.85 -9.28
CA VAL A 116 -15.98 4.05 -10.49
C VAL A 116 -17.30 3.28 -10.37
N LEU A 117 -18.30 3.68 -11.15
CA LEU A 117 -19.65 3.09 -11.13
C LEU A 117 -19.78 1.91 -12.09
N GLN A 118 -19.14 2.00 -13.25
CA GLN A 118 -19.15 0.97 -14.30
C GLN A 118 -17.83 1.00 -15.07
N ALA A 119 -17.39 -0.15 -15.57
CA ALA A 119 -16.26 -0.31 -16.48
C ALA A 119 -16.54 -1.50 -17.40
N SER A 120 -16.16 -1.41 -18.68
CA SER A 120 -16.23 -2.56 -19.58
C SER A 120 -15.36 -3.72 -19.08
N ASP A 121 -15.78 -4.96 -19.33
CA ASP A 121 -15.13 -6.17 -18.82
C ASP A 121 -13.70 -6.36 -19.33
N GLU A 122 -13.39 -5.86 -20.53
CA GLU A 122 -12.07 -5.92 -21.16
C GLU A 122 -11.04 -4.94 -20.56
N ILE A 123 -11.47 -3.99 -19.72
CA ILE A 123 -10.56 -3.09 -19.03
C ILE A 123 -9.77 -3.89 -17.97
N GLU A 124 -8.44 -3.79 -18.05
CA GLU A 124 -7.50 -4.42 -17.12
C GLU A 124 -7.07 -3.45 -16.02
N ALA A 125 -6.99 -2.15 -16.35
CA ALA A 125 -6.70 -1.06 -15.43
C ALA A 125 -7.38 0.22 -15.90
N LEU A 126 -7.81 1.06 -14.96
CA LEU A 126 -8.43 2.35 -15.23
C LEU A 126 -7.74 3.44 -14.40
N THR A 127 -7.26 4.49 -15.06
CA THR A 127 -6.87 5.75 -14.42
C THR A 127 -8.00 6.76 -14.61
N PHE A 128 -8.37 7.46 -13.55
CA PHE A 128 -9.38 8.52 -13.56
C PHE A 128 -8.90 9.74 -12.76
N CYS A 129 -9.40 10.91 -13.15
CA CYS A 129 -8.95 12.21 -12.63
C CYS A 129 -7.44 12.43 -12.77
N HIS A 130 -6.88 12.07 -13.93
CA HIS A 130 -5.49 12.34 -14.30
C HIS A 130 -5.32 13.80 -14.69
N VAL A 131 -4.80 14.63 -13.78
CA VAL A 131 -4.59 16.07 -14.00
C VAL A 131 -3.19 16.47 -13.55
N PRO A 132 -2.23 16.61 -14.47
CA PRO A 132 -0.94 17.23 -14.18
C PRO A 132 -1.14 18.71 -13.87
N LEU A 133 -0.33 19.26 -12.97
CA LEU A 133 -0.51 20.59 -12.40
C LEU A 133 0.75 21.45 -12.56
N THR A 134 0.54 22.76 -12.69
CA THR A 134 1.63 23.76 -12.80
C THR A 134 2.29 24.08 -11.47
N VAL A 135 1.71 23.63 -10.36
CA VAL A 135 2.27 23.79 -9.01
C VAL A 135 3.58 22.99 -8.85
N LYS A 136 4.39 23.38 -7.88
CA LYS A 136 5.61 22.70 -7.46
C LYS A 136 5.34 21.49 -6.57
N GLY A 137 4.19 21.43 -5.91
CA GLY A 137 3.81 20.37 -4.98
C GLY A 137 4.41 20.58 -3.60
N THR A 138 4.44 21.82 -3.12
CA THR A 138 5.06 22.19 -1.83
C THR A 138 4.11 23.01 -0.96
N LEU A 139 4.45 23.19 0.32
CA LEU A 139 3.61 23.91 1.28
C LEU A 139 3.68 25.44 1.14
N GLU A 140 4.65 25.98 0.38
CA GLU A 140 4.83 27.41 0.17
C GLU A 140 3.89 27.99 -0.90
N GLU A 141 3.22 27.14 -1.67
CA GLU A 141 2.30 27.57 -2.72
C GLU A 141 0.95 28.00 -2.12
N PRO A 142 0.26 28.99 -2.71
CA PRO A 142 -1.00 29.47 -2.15
C PRO A 142 -2.17 28.48 -2.32
N PHE A 143 -2.08 27.62 -3.34
CA PHE A 143 -3.08 26.62 -3.68
C PHE A 143 -2.39 25.28 -3.90
N ALA A 144 -3.01 24.20 -3.44
CA ALA A 144 -2.47 22.87 -3.57
C ALA A 144 -3.59 21.87 -3.91
N ALA A 145 -3.21 20.77 -4.56
CA ALA A 145 -4.12 19.67 -4.81
C ALA A 145 -3.51 18.32 -4.41
N CYS A 146 -4.38 17.40 -4.01
CA CYS A 146 -4.08 16.05 -3.59
C CYS A 146 -5.19 15.11 -4.11
N MET A 147 -4.81 13.97 -4.67
CA MET A 147 -5.72 12.84 -4.81
C MET A 147 -5.57 11.95 -3.57
N LEU A 148 -6.68 11.45 -3.04
CA LEU A 148 -6.70 10.59 -1.86
C LEU A 148 -7.48 9.30 -2.19
N ALA A 149 -6.87 8.13 -2.03
CA ALA A 149 -7.55 6.84 -2.20
C ALA A 149 -8.46 6.56 -0.99
N LEU A 150 -9.77 6.38 -1.19
CA LEU A 150 -10.72 6.21 -0.08
C LEU A 150 -10.98 4.75 0.29
N ASP A 151 -10.26 3.82 -0.32
CA ASP A 151 -10.33 2.38 -0.09
C ASP A 151 -8.99 1.68 -0.47
N LEU A 152 -8.91 0.36 -0.27
CA LEU A 152 -7.78 -0.46 -0.72
C LEU A 152 -7.88 -0.88 -2.19
N GLN A 153 -9.01 -0.61 -2.85
CA GLN A 153 -9.25 -0.95 -4.26
C GLN A 153 -8.59 0.08 -5.19
N THR A 154 -8.54 1.33 -4.75
CA THR A 154 -8.01 2.48 -5.46
C THR A 154 -6.55 2.67 -5.14
N ASN A 155 -5.72 2.75 -6.17
CA ASN A 155 -4.32 3.09 -6.07
C ASN A 155 -4.09 4.58 -6.38
N VAL A 156 -3.40 5.26 -5.48
CA VAL A 156 -2.81 6.58 -5.72
C VAL A 156 -1.33 6.44 -5.41
N THR A 157 -0.46 6.88 -6.32
CA THR A 157 0.99 6.70 -6.16
C THR A 157 1.64 7.83 -5.37
N GLU A 158 1.05 9.01 -5.46
CA GLU A 158 1.50 10.24 -4.86
C GLU A 158 1.21 10.19 -3.35
N ALA A 159 2.18 10.58 -2.52
CA ALA A 159 1.93 10.67 -1.08
C ALA A 159 0.85 11.73 -0.79
N PRO A 160 -0.06 11.50 0.19
CA PRO A 160 -1.04 12.50 0.57
C PRO A 160 -0.39 13.83 0.96
N GLY A 161 -0.87 14.94 0.40
CA GLY A 161 -0.26 16.28 0.52
C GLY A 161 -0.28 17.06 -0.80
N PRO A 162 0.38 18.24 -0.85
CA PRO A 162 0.54 19.01 -2.08
C PRO A 162 1.26 18.18 -3.16
N ASN A 163 0.63 18.03 -4.32
CA ASN A 163 1.14 17.23 -5.43
C ASN A 163 1.10 17.98 -6.76
N ARG A 164 1.97 17.55 -7.68
CA ARG A 164 2.09 18.06 -9.05
C ARG A 164 1.22 17.30 -10.06
N LEU A 165 0.64 16.21 -9.61
CA LEU A 165 -0.25 15.33 -10.36
C LEU A 165 -1.30 14.84 -9.38
N VAL A 166 -2.55 14.95 -9.77
CA VAL A 166 -3.63 14.22 -9.13
C VAL A 166 -4.07 13.13 -10.10
N ARG A 167 -4.21 11.90 -9.61
CA ARG A 167 -4.73 10.76 -10.35
C ARG A 167 -5.14 9.67 -9.37
N ALA A 168 -6.19 8.93 -9.71
CA ALA A 168 -6.56 7.71 -9.05
C ALA A 168 -6.56 6.58 -10.08
N MET A 169 -6.21 5.38 -9.65
CA MET A 169 -6.10 4.21 -10.51
C MET A 169 -6.80 3.03 -9.84
N CYS A 170 -7.31 2.10 -10.63
CA CYS A 170 -7.74 0.79 -10.13
C CYS A 170 -7.36 -0.28 -11.15
N VAL A 171 -7.19 -1.51 -10.67
CA VAL A 171 -6.79 -2.65 -11.51
C VAL A 171 -7.76 -3.80 -11.32
N LYS A 172 -8.01 -4.55 -12.39
CA LYS A 172 -9.00 -5.64 -12.40
C LYS A 172 -8.77 -6.66 -11.31
N ARG A 173 -7.50 -6.90 -10.93
CA ARG A 173 -7.11 -7.81 -9.83
C ARG A 173 -7.78 -7.46 -8.50
N PHE A 174 -7.90 -6.18 -8.17
CA PHE A 174 -8.48 -5.71 -6.90
C PHE A 174 -9.89 -5.13 -7.06
N GLY A 175 -10.43 -5.21 -8.28
CA GLY A 175 -11.71 -4.64 -8.67
C GLY A 175 -11.57 -3.28 -9.35
N LEU A 176 -12.38 -3.05 -10.39
CA LEU A 176 -12.51 -1.74 -11.03
C LEU A 176 -13.71 -0.97 -10.48
N VAL A 177 -14.91 -1.55 -10.60
CA VAL A 177 -16.16 -0.98 -10.09
C VAL A 177 -16.12 -0.98 -8.57
N GLY A 178 -16.41 0.16 -7.96
CA GLY A 178 -16.33 0.36 -6.51
C GLY A 178 -15.22 1.31 -6.10
N ALA A 179 -14.13 1.43 -6.87
CA ALA A 179 -12.97 2.26 -6.53
C ALA A 179 -13.34 3.71 -6.22
N GLU A 180 -13.00 4.19 -5.03
CA GLU A 180 -13.32 5.50 -4.47
C GLU A 180 -12.09 6.40 -4.27
N ALA A 181 -12.19 7.68 -4.64
CA ALA A 181 -11.14 8.67 -4.43
C ALA A 181 -11.70 10.05 -4.06
N ALA A 182 -10.89 10.89 -3.39
CA ALA A 182 -11.19 12.31 -3.18
C ALA A 182 -10.16 13.20 -3.85
N LEU A 183 -10.63 14.12 -4.71
CA LEU A 183 -9.84 15.24 -5.18
C LEU A 183 -9.98 16.40 -4.18
N VAL A 184 -8.92 16.64 -3.42
CA VAL A 184 -8.78 17.80 -2.53
C VAL A 184 -8.00 18.85 -3.29
N ALA A 185 -8.63 19.99 -3.58
CA ALA A 185 -8.00 21.14 -4.23
C ALA A 185 -8.46 22.41 -3.51
N CYS A 186 -7.55 23.07 -2.80
CA CYS A 186 -7.90 24.15 -1.87
C CYS A 186 -6.70 25.06 -1.57
N PRO A 187 -6.91 26.20 -0.87
CA PRO A 187 -5.81 26.94 -0.28
C PRO A 187 -4.92 26.01 0.55
N THR A 188 -3.60 26.11 0.40
CA THR A 188 -2.65 25.16 0.99
C THR A 188 -2.75 25.09 2.51
N GLY A 189 -3.05 26.23 3.16
CA GLY A 189 -3.28 26.29 4.61
C GLY A 189 -4.49 25.49 5.10
N GLU A 190 -5.47 25.22 4.24
CA GLU A 190 -6.66 24.41 4.59
C GLU A 190 -6.50 22.93 4.26
N MET A 191 -5.48 22.54 3.49
CA MET A 191 -5.36 21.19 2.95
C MET A 191 -5.42 20.11 4.02
N ARG A 192 -4.71 20.30 5.13
CA ARG A 192 -4.72 19.33 6.24
C ARG A 192 -6.13 19.16 6.82
N ASN A 193 -6.91 20.24 6.95
CA ASN A 193 -8.28 20.18 7.47
C ASN A 193 -9.20 19.44 6.50
N VAL A 194 -9.08 19.71 5.20
CA VAL A 194 -9.88 19.02 4.17
C VAL A 194 -9.51 17.54 4.08
N LEU A 195 -8.23 17.19 4.22
CA LEU A 195 -7.81 15.78 4.28
C LEU A 195 -8.39 15.07 5.52
N LYS A 196 -8.42 15.73 6.69
CA LYS A 196 -9.11 15.18 7.87
C LYS A 196 -10.59 14.93 7.61
N GLU A 197 -11.27 15.88 6.96
CA GLU A 197 -12.69 15.76 6.59
C GLU A 197 -12.92 14.58 5.62
N ALA A 198 -12.13 14.48 4.56
CA ALA A 198 -12.25 13.42 3.57
C ALA A 198 -12.01 12.03 4.18
N VAL A 199 -10.97 11.90 5.02
CA VAL A 199 -10.69 10.64 5.73
C VAL A 199 -11.82 10.29 6.68
N ALA A 200 -12.29 11.22 7.52
CA ALA A 200 -13.37 10.96 8.48
C ALA A 200 -14.71 10.59 7.81
N ALA A 201 -14.90 10.97 6.55
CA ALA A 201 -16.10 10.64 5.78
C ALA A 201 -16.02 9.28 5.06
N ALA A 202 -14.86 8.61 5.05
CA ALA A 202 -14.61 7.36 4.33
C ALA A 202 -14.61 6.15 5.28
N PRO A 203 -15.73 5.41 5.41
CA PRO A 203 -15.87 4.36 6.42
C PRO A 203 -14.89 3.18 6.23
N GLU A 204 -14.43 2.95 5.01
CA GLU A 204 -13.49 1.87 4.67
C GLU A 204 -12.04 2.18 5.08
N LEU A 205 -11.72 3.46 5.37
CA LEU A 205 -10.39 3.86 5.78
C LEU A 205 -10.16 3.69 7.29
N PRO A 206 -8.91 3.45 7.71
CA PRO A 206 -8.53 3.57 9.10
C PRO A 206 -8.65 5.02 9.61
N HIS A 207 -9.22 5.17 10.80
CA HIS A 207 -9.42 6.46 11.46
C HIS A 207 -8.50 6.63 12.67
N SER A 208 -7.18 6.67 12.44
CA SER A 208 -6.23 6.86 13.54
C SER A 208 -6.20 8.31 14.04
N PRO A 209 -6.43 8.56 15.35
CA PRO A 209 -6.29 9.90 15.92
C PRO A 209 -4.82 10.35 16.03
N VAL A 210 -3.87 9.45 15.77
CA VAL A 210 -2.42 9.69 15.86
C VAL A 210 -1.70 9.33 14.56
N GLY A 211 -2.44 9.10 13.46
CA GLY A 211 -1.90 8.74 12.15
C GLY A 211 -2.40 9.67 11.05
N GLY A 212 -1.79 9.56 9.87
CA GLY A 212 -2.19 10.29 8.66
C GLY A 212 -2.36 11.79 8.91
N PRO A 213 -3.52 12.39 8.57
CA PRO A 213 -3.68 13.83 8.69
C PRO A 213 -3.71 14.30 10.16
N CYS A 214 -3.93 13.40 11.12
CA CYS A 214 -3.92 13.67 12.56
C CYS A 214 -2.53 13.50 13.21
N ALA A 215 -1.54 12.97 12.48
CA ALA A 215 -0.24 12.62 13.04
C ALA A 215 0.50 13.79 13.73
N LEU A 216 0.40 15.02 13.22
CA LEU A 216 1.02 16.20 13.86
C LEU A 216 0.42 16.56 15.22
N ASP A 217 -0.79 16.08 15.54
CA ASP A 217 -1.47 16.39 16.80
C ASP A 217 -1.12 15.37 17.91
N GLY A 218 -0.50 14.24 17.56
CA GLY A 218 -0.12 13.18 18.49
C GLY A 218 1.17 13.50 19.24
N PRO A 219 1.16 13.77 20.56
CA PRO A 219 2.38 14.09 21.31
C PRO A 219 3.39 12.93 21.34
N LEU A 220 2.91 11.68 21.40
CA LEU A 220 3.78 10.49 21.37
C LEU A 220 4.52 10.32 20.04
N ASN A 221 4.01 10.92 18.95
CA ASN A 221 4.65 10.84 17.64
C ASN A 221 5.98 11.61 17.59
N ARG A 222 6.26 12.45 18.59
CA ARG A 222 7.49 13.25 18.70
C ARG A 222 8.48 12.73 19.75
N THR A 223 8.21 11.57 20.36
CA THR A 223 9.07 11.04 21.42
C THR A 223 10.05 9.98 20.91
N SER A 224 11.13 9.74 21.66
CA SER A 224 12.18 8.78 21.30
C SER A 224 12.00 7.44 22.01
N TYR A 225 12.47 6.36 21.37
CA TYR A 225 12.42 5.00 21.92
C TYR A 225 13.80 4.35 22.04
N LEU A 226 13.95 3.52 23.06
CA LEU A 226 15.11 2.63 23.24
C LEU A 226 14.76 1.23 22.71
N PHE A 227 15.65 0.63 21.91
CA PHE A 227 15.48 -0.75 21.49
C PHE A 227 15.74 -1.75 22.61
N ASN A 228 14.86 -2.74 22.69
CA ASN A 228 15.04 -3.94 23.48
C ASN A 228 15.04 -5.17 22.56
N PHE A 229 16.17 -5.87 22.49
CA PHE A 229 16.32 -7.15 21.78
C PHE A 229 16.24 -8.37 22.72
N GLY A 230 15.98 -8.16 24.01
CA GLY A 230 15.98 -9.19 25.04
C GLY A 230 16.27 -8.67 26.45
N GLY A 231 15.95 -9.48 27.47
CA GLY A 231 16.30 -9.18 28.86
C GLY A 231 15.44 -8.11 29.55
N LEU A 232 14.34 -7.67 28.94
CA LEU A 232 13.31 -6.84 29.60
C LEU A 232 12.14 -7.71 30.06
N ASN A 233 11.99 -7.81 31.39
CA ASN A 233 10.89 -8.51 32.05
C ASN A 233 10.53 -7.80 33.37
N GLU A 234 9.60 -8.37 34.15
CA GLU A 234 9.13 -7.80 35.41
C GLU A 234 10.25 -7.55 36.44
N GLN A 235 11.31 -8.35 36.42
CA GLN A 235 12.44 -8.25 37.35
C GLN A 235 13.45 -7.19 36.92
N THR A 236 13.69 -7.06 35.61
CA THR A 236 14.69 -6.13 35.05
C THR A 236 14.10 -4.77 34.65
N ALA A 237 12.77 -4.59 34.70
CA ALA A 237 12.10 -3.37 34.28
C ALA A 237 12.63 -2.09 34.94
N ASP A 238 13.01 -2.12 36.23
CA ASP A 238 13.57 -0.94 36.91
C ASP A 238 14.88 -0.46 36.31
N GLU A 239 15.72 -1.40 35.87
CA GLU A 239 16.98 -1.09 35.18
C GLU A 239 16.70 -0.41 33.84
N TRP A 240 15.77 -0.93 33.07
CA TRP A 240 15.35 -0.36 31.78
C TRP A 240 14.69 1.02 31.94
N ILE A 241 13.90 1.22 32.99
CA ILE A 241 13.37 2.55 33.37
C ILE A 241 14.52 3.52 33.63
N GLY A 242 15.52 3.10 34.41
CA GLY A 242 16.70 3.90 34.70
C GLY A 242 17.45 4.31 33.42
N ARG A 243 17.67 3.36 32.51
CA ARG A 243 18.33 3.59 31.21
C ARG A 243 17.56 4.59 30.34
N ALA A 244 16.25 4.39 30.16
CA ALA A 244 15.42 5.27 29.36
C ALA A 244 15.41 6.71 29.93
N LYS A 245 15.26 6.86 31.25
CA LYS A 245 15.26 8.16 31.92
C LYS A 245 16.62 8.86 31.87
N ALA A 246 17.73 8.13 31.93
CA ALA A 246 19.07 8.72 31.85
C ALA A 246 19.33 9.41 30.51
N VAL A 247 18.74 8.92 29.42
CA VAL A 247 18.85 9.52 28.07
C VAL A 247 17.71 10.50 27.79
N GLY A 248 16.63 10.46 28.56
CA GLY A 248 15.43 11.28 28.37
C GLY A 248 14.45 10.69 27.34
N PHE A 249 14.48 9.38 27.12
CA PHE A 249 13.56 8.69 26.21
C PHE A 249 12.24 8.38 26.92
N ASN A 250 11.15 8.38 26.14
CA ASN A 250 9.79 8.18 26.66
C ASN A 250 9.20 6.82 26.30
N GLN A 251 9.91 6.04 25.48
CA GLN A 251 9.41 4.78 24.97
C GLN A 251 10.48 3.68 25.05
N ILE A 252 10.06 2.43 25.18
CA ILE A 252 10.92 1.25 24.96
C ILE A 252 10.25 0.37 23.91
N GLN A 253 10.97 0.06 22.83
CA GLN A 253 10.50 -0.74 21.71
C GLN A 253 11.04 -2.16 21.82
N ILE A 254 10.16 -3.14 22.03
CA ILE A 254 10.51 -4.56 22.15
C ILE A 254 10.50 -5.18 20.76
N HIS A 255 11.69 -5.58 20.30
CA HIS A 255 11.85 -6.25 19.01
C HIS A 255 11.44 -7.73 19.10
N GLY A 256 10.80 -8.25 18.05
CA GLY A 256 10.50 -9.67 17.93
C GLY A 256 11.74 -10.52 17.62
N GLY A 257 11.57 -11.80 17.33
CA GLY A 257 12.67 -12.74 17.03
C GLY A 257 13.47 -13.21 18.25
N GLY A 258 13.27 -12.57 19.41
CA GLY A 258 13.75 -13.02 20.71
C GLY A 258 12.61 -13.04 21.73
N PRO A 259 12.25 -11.89 22.34
CA PRO A 259 11.16 -11.75 23.31
C PRO A 259 9.83 -12.39 22.89
N PHE A 260 9.48 -12.28 21.61
CA PHE A 260 8.37 -12.99 21.00
C PHE A 260 8.71 -13.39 19.56
N ARG A 261 8.16 -14.51 19.10
CA ARG A 261 8.41 -15.08 17.77
C ARG A 261 7.65 -14.32 16.68
N PHE A 262 8.26 -14.17 15.50
CA PHE A 262 7.58 -13.61 14.34
C PHE A 262 6.48 -14.52 13.81
N GLY A 263 5.38 -13.94 13.34
CA GLY A 263 4.19 -14.66 12.90
C GLY A 263 3.19 -14.82 14.05
N ASP A 264 3.36 -15.85 14.88
CA ASP A 264 2.36 -16.20 15.90
C ASP A 264 2.53 -15.47 17.24
N CYS A 265 3.51 -14.58 17.36
CA CYS A 265 3.78 -13.79 18.56
C CYS A 265 4.01 -14.63 19.83
N ALA A 266 4.42 -15.91 19.67
CA ALA A 266 4.70 -16.77 20.82
C ALA A 266 5.82 -16.18 21.69
N LEU A 267 5.51 -15.94 22.96
CA LEU A 267 6.43 -15.34 23.93
C LEU A 267 7.57 -16.31 24.29
N ASP A 268 8.78 -15.79 24.47
CA ASP A 268 9.90 -16.57 25.02
C ASP A 268 9.63 -16.88 26.51
N PRO A 269 9.48 -18.16 26.90
CA PRO A 269 9.17 -18.52 28.28
C PRO A 269 10.31 -18.23 29.25
N ASN A 270 11.54 -18.03 28.77
CA ASN A 270 12.65 -17.63 29.65
C ASN A 270 12.56 -16.14 30.01
N THR A 271 12.14 -15.31 29.07
CA THR A 271 11.92 -13.87 29.30
C THR A 271 10.59 -13.63 30.02
N TYR A 272 9.53 -14.36 29.65
CA TYR A 272 8.16 -14.20 30.15
C TYR A 272 7.62 -15.53 30.70
N PRO A 273 8.05 -15.97 31.91
CA PRO A 273 7.72 -17.28 32.45
C PRO A 273 6.22 -17.51 32.71
N ASN A 274 5.45 -16.43 32.89
CA ASN A 274 4.00 -16.48 33.04
C ASN A 274 3.26 -16.00 31.77
N GLY A 275 3.94 -16.02 30.62
CA GLY A 275 3.39 -15.57 29.34
C GLY A 275 2.91 -14.12 29.39
N LEU A 276 1.71 -13.88 28.90
CA LEU A 276 1.10 -12.54 28.83
C LEU A 276 1.00 -11.84 30.19
N ALA A 277 0.85 -12.58 31.29
CA ALA A 277 0.84 -11.98 32.63
C ALA A 277 2.18 -11.32 32.98
N SER A 278 3.31 -11.94 32.58
CA SER A 278 4.64 -11.34 32.73
C SER A 278 4.81 -10.09 31.86
N VAL A 279 4.34 -10.14 30.60
CA VAL A 279 4.34 -8.98 29.69
C VAL A 279 3.55 -7.83 30.30
N LYS A 280 2.31 -8.08 30.75
CA LYS A 280 1.43 -7.06 31.34
C LYS A 280 2.03 -6.45 32.60
N ALA A 281 2.60 -7.26 33.50
CA ALA A 281 3.25 -6.77 34.70
C ALA A 281 4.47 -5.88 34.37
N MET A 282 5.23 -6.25 33.34
CA MET A 282 6.34 -5.44 32.84
C MET A 282 5.85 -4.11 32.24
N THR A 283 4.84 -4.13 31.36
CA THR A 283 4.30 -2.91 30.76
C THR A 283 3.68 -1.98 31.79
N ASP A 284 2.93 -2.51 32.76
CA ASP A 284 2.31 -1.71 33.83
C ASP A 284 3.36 -0.98 34.67
N LYS A 285 4.50 -1.64 34.92
CA LYS A 285 5.63 -1.03 35.62
C LYS A 285 6.30 0.08 34.79
N LEU A 286 6.45 -0.10 33.48
CA LEU A 286 6.94 0.95 32.57
C LEU A 286 5.97 2.14 32.48
N HIS A 287 4.67 1.87 32.37
CA HIS A 287 3.62 2.89 32.34
C HIS A 287 3.56 3.69 33.65
N ALA A 288 3.66 3.02 34.81
CA ALA A 288 3.73 3.68 36.12
C ALA A 288 4.95 4.62 36.25
N ALA A 289 6.01 4.36 35.48
CA ALA A 289 7.19 5.21 35.39
C ALA A 289 7.10 6.33 34.35
N GLY A 290 5.99 6.41 33.60
CA GLY A 290 5.73 7.40 32.55
C GLY A 290 6.33 7.05 31.18
N LEU A 291 6.66 5.77 30.93
CA LEU A 291 7.19 5.29 29.66
C LEU A 291 6.12 4.54 28.87
N CYS A 292 6.03 4.77 27.57
CA CYS A 292 5.23 3.95 26.65
C CYS A 292 6.02 2.71 26.22
N VAL A 293 5.31 1.67 25.80
CA VAL A 293 5.91 0.41 25.36
C VAL A 293 5.50 0.11 23.94
N GLY A 294 6.46 -0.09 23.06
CA GLY A 294 6.22 -0.50 21.68
C GLY A 294 6.58 -1.95 21.42
N MET A 295 5.96 -2.55 20.42
CA MET A 295 6.36 -3.85 19.86
C MET A 295 6.80 -3.70 18.41
N GLN A 296 7.83 -4.45 18.02
CA GLN A 296 8.39 -4.45 16.68
C GLN A 296 8.41 -5.87 16.10
N PRO A 297 7.26 -6.39 15.63
CA PRO A 297 7.22 -7.64 14.87
C PRO A 297 7.77 -7.43 13.46
N TYR A 298 8.26 -8.50 12.84
CA TYR A 298 8.27 -8.58 11.38
C TYR A 298 6.83 -8.73 10.92
N ALA A 299 6.43 -8.01 9.87
CA ALA A 299 5.03 -7.85 9.44
C ALA A 299 4.28 -9.18 9.22
N PHE A 300 4.09 -9.63 7.98
CA PHE A 300 3.35 -10.86 7.65
C PHE A 300 4.25 -12.11 7.67
N PHE A 301 5.48 -12.02 8.17
CA PHE A 301 6.43 -13.12 8.12
C PHE A 301 6.19 -14.16 9.21
N ILE A 302 6.32 -15.43 8.83
CA ILE A 302 6.03 -16.60 9.64
C ILE A 302 7.33 -17.36 9.91
N ASP A 303 7.69 -17.48 11.19
CA ASP A 303 8.83 -18.28 11.63
C ASP A 303 8.58 -19.78 11.37
N LYS A 304 9.63 -20.51 11.00
CA LYS A 304 9.57 -21.94 10.69
C LYS A 304 9.14 -22.82 11.88
N ARG A 305 9.15 -22.28 13.10
CA ARG A 305 8.67 -22.90 14.33
C ARG A 305 7.21 -22.59 14.65
N CYS A 306 6.54 -21.74 13.87
CA CYS A 306 5.14 -21.44 14.07
C CYS A 306 4.26 -22.69 13.83
N PRO A 307 3.10 -22.79 14.52
CA PRO A 307 2.16 -23.89 14.33
C PRO A 307 1.62 -24.01 12.90
N TRP A 308 1.63 -22.92 12.12
CA TRP A 308 1.28 -22.94 10.69
C TRP A 308 2.34 -23.60 9.80
N VAL A 309 3.53 -23.90 10.33
CA VAL A 309 4.62 -24.53 9.56
C VAL A 309 4.88 -25.95 10.05
N THR A 310 4.85 -26.18 11.36
CA THR A 310 5.29 -27.43 11.98
C THR A 310 4.38 -27.84 13.15
N PRO A 311 4.13 -29.16 13.36
CA PRO A 311 4.61 -30.30 12.56
C PRO A 311 3.84 -30.53 11.26
N LYS A 312 2.78 -29.76 11.01
CA LYS A 312 1.97 -29.84 9.79
C LYS A 312 1.91 -28.46 9.13
N PRO A 313 2.42 -28.30 7.89
CA PRO A 313 2.40 -27.02 7.20
C PRO A 313 0.97 -26.69 6.77
N ASP A 314 0.54 -25.47 7.06
CA ASP A 314 -0.76 -24.95 6.65
C ASP A 314 -0.81 -24.86 5.10
N PRO A 315 -1.87 -25.37 4.44
CA PRO A 315 -2.02 -25.29 2.99
C PRO A 315 -2.07 -23.86 2.45
N ARG A 316 -2.29 -22.86 3.31
CA ARG A 316 -2.37 -21.44 2.98
C ARG A 316 -1.04 -20.69 3.10
N LEU A 317 0.08 -21.36 3.39
CA LEU A 317 1.40 -20.78 3.15
C LEU A 317 1.57 -20.50 1.65
N ALA A 318 2.08 -19.33 1.30
CA ALA A 318 2.16 -18.91 -0.09
C ALA A 318 3.17 -19.74 -0.88
N SER A 319 2.89 -19.93 -2.16
CA SER A 319 3.76 -20.60 -3.12
C SER A 319 3.88 -19.76 -4.39
N ASP A 320 5.03 -19.83 -5.06
CA ASP A 320 5.28 -19.13 -6.34
C ASP A 320 5.24 -20.07 -7.56
N ALA A 321 5.34 -21.38 -7.33
CA ALA A 321 5.18 -22.42 -8.35
C ALA A 321 4.56 -23.68 -7.74
N THR A 322 3.79 -24.40 -8.57
CA THR A 322 3.27 -25.73 -8.25
C THR A 322 3.71 -26.68 -9.34
N PHE A 323 4.23 -27.83 -8.93
CA PHE A 323 4.65 -28.92 -9.79
C PHE A 323 3.80 -30.17 -9.51
N THR A 324 3.87 -31.12 -10.42
CA THR A 324 3.25 -32.44 -10.33
C THR A 324 4.34 -33.48 -10.16
N LEU A 325 4.25 -34.28 -9.11
CA LEU A 325 5.19 -35.37 -8.84
C LEU A 325 5.13 -36.41 -9.97
N ALA A 326 6.27 -36.68 -10.63
CA ALA A 326 6.33 -37.49 -11.84
C ALA A 326 6.25 -39.02 -11.60
N GLY A 327 6.36 -39.46 -10.35
CA GLY A 327 6.30 -40.87 -9.94
C GLY A 327 6.05 -40.98 -8.44
N ASP A 328 5.87 -42.20 -7.93
CA ASP A 328 5.73 -42.41 -6.49
C ASP A 328 7.04 -42.00 -5.76
N LEU A 329 6.89 -41.32 -4.62
CA LEU A 329 8.00 -40.84 -3.79
C LEU A 329 7.98 -41.58 -2.45
N SER A 330 8.99 -42.42 -2.20
CA SER A 330 9.17 -43.12 -0.91
C SER A 330 9.60 -42.14 0.18
N ALA A 331 9.36 -42.44 1.46
CA ALA A 331 9.70 -41.54 2.58
C ALA A 331 11.21 -41.26 2.76
N ASP A 332 12.08 -42.08 2.18
CA ASP A 332 13.54 -41.97 2.21
C ASP A 332 14.16 -41.41 0.91
N ALA A 333 13.33 -41.04 -0.07
CA ALA A 333 13.80 -40.51 -1.34
C ALA A 333 14.61 -39.22 -1.17
N THR A 334 15.73 -39.14 -1.88
CA THR A 334 16.68 -38.01 -1.89
C THR A 334 16.49 -37.07 -3.07
N GLU A 335 15.53 -37.36 -3.94
CA GLU A 335 15.17 -36.56 -5.10
C GLU A 335 13.64 -36.51 -5.22
N VAL A 336 13.11 -35.38 -5.66
CA VAL A 336 11.68 -35.18 -5.92
C VAL A 336 11.52 -34.95 -7.43
N PRO A 337 11.18 -35.99 -8.21
CA PRO A 337 11.00 -35.88 -9.66
C PRO A 337 9.68 -35.19 -9.98
N VAL A 338 9.69 -34.24 -10.92
CA VAL A 338 8.53 -33.44 -11.30
C VAL A 338 8.30 -33.42 -12.80
N ALA A 339 7.04 -33.24 -13.22
CA ALA A 339 6.65 -33.28 -14.62
C ALA A 339 6.99 -31.99 -15.37
N GLU A 340 6.86 -30.85 -14.71
CA GLU A 340 7.06 -29.52 -15.28
C GLU A 340 8.54 -29.09 -15.22
N THR A 341 8.92 -28.15 -16.08
CA THR A 341 10.28 -27.61 -16.13
C THR A 341 10.65 -26.88 -14.84
N THR A 342 11.85 -27.15 -14.32
CA THR A 342 12.44 -26.48 -13.16
C THR A 342 13.42 -25.36 -13.56
N GLU A 343 13.38 -24.91 -14.82
CA GLU A 343 14.31 -23.91 -15.36
C GLU A 343 14.40 -22.63 -14.50
N SER A 344 13.25 -22.15 -14.01
CA SER A 344 13.14 -20.95 -13.16
C SER A 344 13.54 -21.18 -11.71
N MET A 345 13.70 -22.42 -11.25
CA MET A 345 14.05 -22.73 -9.86
C MET A 345 15.51 -22.43 -9.58
N SER A 346 15.78 -22.04 -8.33
CA SER A 346 17.08 -21.63 -7.83
C SER A 346 17.34 -22.22 -6.44
N THR A 347 18.62 -22.47 -6.15
CA THR A 347 19.10 -22.83 -4.81
C THR A 347 19.74 -21.64 -4.08
N ILE A 348 19.77 -20.47 -4.73
CA ILE A 348 20.34 -19.26 -4.14
C ILE A 348 19.35 -18.73 -3.12
N THR A 349 19.78 -18.68 -1.87
CA THR A 349 19.06 -18.07 -0.74
C THR A 349 19.93 -17.02 -0.09
N GLY A 350 19.32 -16.06 0.59
CA GLY A 350 20.02 -15.03 1.32
C GLY A 350 19.01 -14.08 1.96
N PHE A 351 19.50 -13.18 2.82
CA PHE A 351 18.61 -12.34 3.62
C PHE A 351 17.64 -11.51 2.75
N PHE A 352 18.14 -10.88 1.67
CA PHE A 352 17.32 -10.09 0.74
C PHE A 352 16.86 -10.85 -0.52
N VAL A 353 17.08 -12.16 -0.59
CA VAL A 353 16.71 -12.97 -1.77
C VAL A 353 15.27 -13.44 -1.60
N ARG A 354 14.41 -13.15 -2.59
CA ARG A 354 13.02 -13.66 -2.66
C ARG A 354 13.03 -15.04 -3.32
N ASN A 355 13.50 -16.04 -2.59
CA ASN A 355 13.57 -17.42 -3.05
C ASN A 355 13.58 -18.35 -1.83
N SER A 356 12.91 -19.50 -1.93
CA SER A 356 13.04 -20.58 -0.96
C SER A 356 13.83 -21.74 -1.56
N ILE A 357 14.15 -22.70 -0.70
CA ILE A 357 14.58 -24.04 -1.08
C ILE A 357 13.63 -25.09 -0.47
N THR A 358 12.42 -24.68 -0.11
CA THR A 358 11.44 -25.53 0.59
C THR A 358 10.26 -25.84 -0.32
N LEU A 359 9.97 -27.13 -0.44
CA LEU A 359 8.78 -27.67 -1.10
C LEU A 359 7.78 -28.12 -0.03
N ARG A 360 6.49 -28.00 -0.34
CA ARG A 360 5.40 -28.65 0.40
C ARG A 360 4.77 -29.74 -0.46
N ILE A 361 4.66 -30.95 0.10
CA ILE A 361 3.96 -32.09 -0.50
C ILE A 361 3.01 -32.65 0.55
N GLY A 362 1.71 -32.39 0.39
CA GLY A 362 0.72 -32.71 1.43
C GLY A 362 1.05 -32.04 2.78
N GLU A 363 1.18 -32.83 3.84
CA GLU A 363 1.56 -32.37 5.19
C GLU A 363 3.08 -32.40 5.45
N GLU A 364 3.90 -32.54 4.41
CA GLU A 364 5.35 -32.63 4.53
C GLU A 364 6.05 -31.43 3.90
N LEU A 365 7.10 -30.94 4.57
CA LEU A 365 8.06 -30.01 4.00
C LEU A 365 9.35 -30.74 3.62
N VAL A 366 9.91 -30.40 2.47
CA VAL A 366 11.14 -30.97 1.93
C VAL A 366 12.06 -29.83 1.53
N THR A 367 13.30 -29.80 2.03
CA THR A 367 14.31 -28.85 1.51
C THR A 367 15.14 -29.51 0.42
N TYR A 368 15.66 -28.75 -0.53
CA TYR A 368 16.54 -29.26 -1.59
C TYR A 368 17.82 -28.43 -1.72
N SER A 369 18.87 -29.03 -2.31
CA SER A 369 20.18 -28.39 -2.50
C SER A 369 20.64 -28.35 -3.96
N GLY A 370 19.91 -29.01 -4.86
CA GLY A 370 20.14 -28.95 -6.31
C GLY A 370 18.83 -29.06 -7.09
N VAL A 371 18.91 -28.72 -8.38
CA VAL A 371 17.79 -28.77 -9.31
C VAL A 371 18.29 -29.26 -10.66
N THR A 372 17.62 -30.25 -11.24
CA THR A 372 17.88 -30.73 -12.59
C THR A 372 17.04 -29.95 -13.59
N LYS A 373 17.66 -29.00 -14.31
CA LYS A 373 16.99 -28.07 -15.25
C LYS A 373 16.70 -28.66 -16.64
N GLN A 374 17.03 -29.92 -16.89
CA GLN A 374 16.77 -30.62 -18.15
C GLN A 374 15.96 -31.89 -17.87
N PRO A 375 15.14 -32.40 -18.81
CA PRO A 375 14.39 -33.63 -18.59
C PRO A 375 15.30 -34.85 -18.29
N PRO A 376 14.93 -35.75 -17.36
CA PRO A 376 13.80 -35.65 -16.44
C PRO A 376 14.05 -34.60 -15.35
N TYR A 377 13.06 -33.73 -15.11
CA TYR A 377 13.19 -32.65 -14.13
C TYR A 377 13.06 -33.19 -12.70
N ALA A 378 13.86 -32.66 -11.79
CA ALA A 378 13.82 -33.04 -10.38
C ALA A 378 14.41 -31.94 -9.48
N PHE A 379 13.97 -31.92 -8.23
CA PHE A 379 14.71 -31.32 -7.13
C PHE A 379 15.61 -32.40 -6.52
N THR A 380 16.88 -32.08 -6.26
CA THR A 380 17.90 -33.07 -5.86
C THR A 380 18.54 -32.70 -4.54
N GLY A 381 19.15 -33.69 -3.88
CA GLY A 381 19.76 -33.51 -2.56
C GLY A 381 18.69 -33.09 -1.55
N CYS A 382 17.53 -33.74 -1.62
CA CYS A 382 16.37 -33.45 -0.82
C CYS A 382 16.52 -33.98 0.61
N GLN A 383 16.15 -33.16 1.58
CA GLN A 383 15.98 -33.55 2.97
C GLN A 383 14.48 -33.58 3.31
N ARG A 384 14.00 -34.78 3.58
CA ARG A 384 12.61 -35.08 3.94
C ARG A 384 12.30 -34.68 5.38
N GLY A 385 11.03 -34.39 5.67
CA GLY A 385 10.60 -34.00 7.03
C GLY A 385 11.24 -32.71 7.54
N ALA A 386 11.49 -31.75 6.65
CA ALA A 386 12.10 -30.48 7.01
C ALA A 386 11.27 -29.75 8.06
N TYR A 387 11.95 -29.00 8.91
CA TYR A 387 11.37 -28.17 9.99
C TYR A 387 10.48 -28.95 10.99
N GLY A 388 10.67 -30.26 11.12
CA GLY A 388 9.93 -31.10 12.07
C GLY A 388 8.62 -31.69 11.52
N THR A 389 8.40 -31.57 10.20
CA THR A 389 7.33 -32.34 9.53
C THR A 389 7.70 -33.82 9.42
N THR A 390 6.71 -34.69 9.17
CA THR A 390 6.93 -36.15 9.11
C THR A 390 7.12 -36.61 7.66
N PRO A 391 8.24 -37.29 7.33
CA PRO A 391 8.41 -37.93 6.02
C PRO A 391 7.29 -38.93 5.73
N SER A 392 6.67 -38.85 4.56
CA SER A 392 5.61 -39.76 4.13
C SER A 392 5.80 -40.23 2.68
N ALA A 393 5.13 -41.33 2.31
CA ALA A 393 5.09 -41.73 0.91
C ALA A 393 4.05 -40.87 0.17
N HIS A 394 4.40 -40.40 -1.03
CA HIS A 394 3.49 -39.62 -1.89
C HIS A 394 3.28 -40.33 -3.21
N ALA A 395 2.04 -40.39 -3.67
CA ALA A 395 1.72 -41.03 -4.95
C ALA A 395 2.07 -40.11 -6.13
N ALA A 396 2.41 -40.70 -7.27
CA ALA A 396 2.53 -40.00 -8.54
C ALA A 396 1.30 -39.10 -8.79
N GLY A 397 1.53 -37.88 -9.31
CA GLY A 397 0.48 -36.88 -9.50
C GLY A 397 0.21 -35.99 -8.28
N ALA A 398 0.84 -36.23 -7.13
CA ALA A 398 0.76 -35.33 -5.98
C ALA A 398 1.30 -33.93 -6.33
N LYS A 399 0.68 -32.89 -5.75
CA LYS A 399 1.17 -31.51 -5.88
C LYS A 399 2.45 -31.31 -5.06
N VAL A 400 3.40 -30.62 -5.66
CA VAL A 400 4.65 -30.18 -5.05
C VAL A 400 4.70 -28.66 -5.16
N ASP A 401 4.36 -27.98 -4.07
CA ASP A 401 4.32 -26.52 -4.03
C ASP A 401 5.68 -25.97 -3.60
N HIS A 402 6.26 -25.04 -4.37
CA HIS A 402 7.47 -24.33 -3.98
C HIS A 402 7.08 -23.10 -3.13
N LEU A 403 7.47 -23.11 -1.85
CA LEU A 403 7.03 -22.09 -0.90
C LEU A 403 7.75 -20.76 -1.13
N LYS A 404 7.05 -19.65 -0.87
CA LYS A 404 7.66 -18.32 -0.88
C LYS A 404 8.41 -18.05 0.42
N GLU A 405 9.58 -17.42 0.31
CA GLU A 405 10.42 -17.06 1.44
C GLU A 405 11.14 -15.74 1.19
N CYS A 406 11.23 -14.92 2.24
CA CYS A 406 12.11 -13.75 2.30
C CYS A 406 12.57 -13.56 3.76
N PHE A 407 13.76 -12.98 3.97
CA PHE A 407 14.38 -12.82 5.29
C PHE A 407 14.54 -14.14 6.09
N GLY A 408 14.54 -15.28 5.39
CA GLY A 408 14.60 -16.61 6.01
C GLY A 408 13.27 -17.12 6.59
N LEU A 409 12.16 -16.43 6.33
CA LEU A 409 10.83 -16.66 6.90
C LEU A 409 9.80 -16.92 5.78
N PHE A 410 8.78 -17.72 6.08
CA PHE A 410 7.67 -17.94 5.15
C PHE A 410 6.66 -16.80 5.22
N VAL A 411 5.72 -16.79 4.28
CA VAL A 411 4.65 -15.80 4.23
C VAL A 411 3.30 -16.47 3.97
N PRO A 412 2.19 -15.88 4.47
CA PRO A 412 0.86 -16.34 4.14
C PRO A 412 0.55 -16.06 2.67
N ASP A 413 -0.29 -16.89 2.05
CA ASP A 413 -0.97 -16.51 0.82
C ASP A 413 -1.92 -15.34 1.15
N PRO A 414 -1.67 -14.14 0.58
CA PRO A 414 -2.45 -12.96 0.92
C PRO A 414 -3.91 -13.02 0.46
N GLU A 415 -4.26 -13.96 -0.42
CA GLU A 415 -5.63 -14.17 -0.90
C GLU A 415 -6.43 -15.14 -0.01
N THR A 416 -5.84 -15.59 1.10
CA THR A 416 -6.47 -16.49 2.06
C THR A 416 -6.66 -15.82 3.42
N THR A 417 -7.40 -16.47 4.33
CA THR A 417 -7.61 -15.95 5.69
C THR A 417 -6.34 -15.95 6.54
N LEU A 418 -5.26 -16.64 6.12
CA LEU A 418 -4.04 -16.74 6.91
C LEU A 418 -3.36 -15.37 7.09
N LEU A 419 -3.42 -14.48 6.10
CA LEU A 419 -2.90 -13.11 6.22
C LEU A 419 -3.55 -12.36 7.41
N ALA A 420 -4.88 -12.46 7.51
CA ALA A 420 -5.65 -11.83 8.58
C ALA A 420 -5.45 -12.53 9.94
N GLU A 421 -5.21 -13.84 9.96
CA GLU A 421 -4.87 -14.59 11.18
C GLU A 421 -3.51 -14.17 11.75
N VAL A 422 -2.49 -13.99 10.89
CA VAL A 422 -1.17 -13.49 11.30
C VAL A 422 -1.27 -12.04 11.82
N ALA A 423 -2.00 -11.17 11.11
CA ALA A 423 -2.30 -9.81 11.59
C ALA A 423 -3.02 -9.83 12.95
N GLY A 424 -3.94 -10.79 13.13
CA GLY A 424 -4.65 -11.02 14.38
C GLY A 424 -3.72 -11.32 15.55
N LYS A 425 -2.68 -12.14 15.37
CA LYS A 425 -1.70 -12.43 16.45
C LYS A 425 -0.90 -11.22 16.90
N ILE A 426 -0.57 -10.32 15.99
CA ILE A 426 0.06 -9.04 16.35
C ILE A 426 -0.91 -8.17 17.15
N ALA A 427 -2.16 -8.06 16.71
CA ALA A 427 -3.19 -7.28 17.42
C ALA A 427 -3.51 -7.86 18.81
N GLU A 428 -3.62 -9.18 18.95
CA GLU A 428 -3.82 -9.88 20.22
C GLU A 428 -2.69 -9.54 21.21
N LEU A 429 -1.42 -9.70 20.80
CA LEU A 429 -0.29 -9.35 21.67
C LEU A 429 -0.28 -7.85 22.02
N TYR A 430 -0.60 -6.97 21.07
CA TYR A 430 -0.68 -5.53 21.32
C TYR A 430 -1.72 -5.19 22.40
N ASN A 431 -2.94 -5.71 22.23
CA ASN A 431 -4.08 -5.44 23.12
C ASN A 431 -3.84 -6.02 24.51
N GLU A 432 -3.53 -7.31 24.58
CA GLU A 432 -3.40 -8.04 25.85
C GLU A 432 -2.12 -7.70 26.60
N GLY A 433 -1.05 -7.40 25.86
CA GLY A 433 0.27 -7.05 26.41
C GLY A 433 0.37 -5.60 26.88
N GLY A 434 -0.61 -4.73 26.61
CA GLY A 434 -0.55 -3.33 27.04
C GLY A 434 0.46 -2.49 26.25
N PHE A 435 0.64 -2.75 24.96
CA PHE A 435 1.53 -1.97 24.08
C PHE A 435 0.86 -0.71 23.52
N ASP A 436 1.62 0.37 23.34
CA ASP A 436 1.18 1.67 22.85
C ASP A 436 1.62 1.95 21.40
N CYS A 437 2.72 1.32 20.97
CA CYS A 437 3.32 1.53 19.65
C CYS A 437 3.51 0.21 18.89
N ILE A 438 3.38 0.25 17.56
CA ILE A 438 3.71 -0.85 16.66
C ILE A 438 4.69 -0.34 15.60
N TYR A 439 5.86 -0.97 15.48
CA TYR A 439 6.72 -0.82 14.31
C TYR A 439 6.62 -2.10 13.48
N LEU A 440 6.02 -2.07 12.29
CA LEU A 440 6.02 -3.25 11.41
C LEU A 440 7.32 -3.29 10.62
N ASP A 441 8.25 -4.08 11.14
CA ASP A 441 9.53 -4.32 10.50
C ASP A 441 9.36 -5.28 9.31
N ALA A 442 10.32 -5.26 8.40
CA ALA A 442 10.32 -6.06 7.18
C ALA A 442 9.10 -5.85 6.25
N LEU A 443 8.23 -4.86 6.48
CA LEU A 443 7.08 -4.57 5.60
C LEU A 443 7.53 -4.24 4.17
N ASP A 444 8.75 -3.72 3.99
CA ASP A 444 9.44 -3.52 2.70
C ASP A 444 9.69 -4.82 1.89
N GLY A 445 9.49 -5.99 2.50
CA GLY A 445 9.43 -7.28 1.81
C GLY A 445 8.07 -7.62 1.18
N GLU A 446 7.10 -6.71 1.18
CA GLU A 446 5.72 -6.91 0.68
C GLU A 446 5.63 -7.39 -0.78
N ASP A 447 6.69 -7.20 -1.58
CA ASP A 447 6.78 -7.76 -2.93
C ASP A 447 6.72 -9.29 -2.96
N VAL A 448 7.09 -9.97 -1.87
CA VAL A 448 7.01 -11.43 -1.79
C VAL A 448 5.56 -11.94 -1.83
N LEU A 449 4.59 -11.16 -1.35
CA LEU A 449 3.18 -11.57 -1.29
C LEU A 449 2.57 -11.70 -2.69
N GLY A 450 2.77 -10.71 -3.56
CA GLY A 450 2.11 -10.63 -4.87
C GLY A 450 2.90 -10.00 -6.00
N GLY A 451 4.20 -9.76 -5.82
CA GLY A 451 5.06 -9.00 -6.73
C GLY A 451 5.02 -7.49 -6.47
N TRP A 452 6.07 -6.79 -6.91
CA TRP A 452 6.27 -5.34 -6.71
C TRP A 452 5.06 -4.49 -7.11
N GLN A 453 4.38 -4.86 -8.21
CA GLN A 453 3.22 -4.15 -8.74
C GLN A 453 1.98 -4.22 -7.82
N ASN A 454 1.94 -5.18 -6.90
CA ASN A 454 0.83 -5.43 -5.97
C ASN A 454 1.20 -5.13 -4.52
N SER A 455 2.45 -4.75 -4.25
CA SER A 455 2.98 -4.41 -2.92
C SER A 455 2.13 -3.37 -2.18
N TRP A 456 1.75 -2.30 -2.88
CA TRP A 456 0.90 -1.22 -2.33
C TRP A 456 -0.43 -1.73 -1.75
N HIS A 457 -0.99 -2.80 -2.31
CA HIS A 457 -2.25 -3.37 -1.86
C HIS A 457 -2.05 -4.33 -0.69
N TYR A 458 -1.23 -5.37 -0.87
CA TYR A 458 -1.12 -6.45 0.10
C TYR A 458 -0.43 -6.01 1.40
N GLY A 459 0.58 -5.13 1.33
CA GLY A 459 1.18 -4.56 2.54
C GLY A 459 0.17 -3.71 3.31
N SER A 460 -0.59 -2.85 2.61
CA SER A 460 -1.66 -2.04 3.23
C SER A 460 -2.77 -2.88 3.83
N GLN A 461 -3.21 -3.91 3.12
CA GLN A 461 -4.22 -4.85 3.60
C GLN A 461 -3.79 -5.45 4.93
N PHE A 462 -2.54 -5.89 5.06
CA PHE A 462 -2.01 -6.43 6.31
C PHE A 462 -2.07 -5.40 7.45
N VAL A 463 -1.62 -4.16 7.22
CA VAL A 463 -1.68 -3.09 8.22
C VAL A 463 -3.12 -2.76 8.62
N PHE A 464 -4.05 -2.74 7.65
CA PHE A 464 -5.47 -2.47 7.90
C PHE A 464 -6.12 -3.61 8.69
N GLU A 465 -5.74 -4.87 8.44
CA GLU A 465 -6.21 -6.01 9.23
C GLU A 465 -5.74 -5.94 10.70
N ILE A 466 -4.53 -5.43 10.96
CA ILE A 466 -4.09 -5.15 12.34
C ILE A 466 -4.98 -4.07 12.94
N TRP A 467 -5.13 -2.92 12.27
CA TRP A 467 -5.91 -1.78 12.75
C TRP A 467 -7.35 -2.17 13.14
N LYS A 468 -8.04 -2.94 12.29
CA LYS A 468 -9.41 -3.40 12.54
C LYS A 468 -9.58 -4.17 13.86
N ARG A 469 -8.49 -4.69 14.42
CA ARG A 469 -8.46 -5.53 15.62
C ARG A 469 -7.83 -4.84 16.83
N LEU A 470 -7.33 -3.61 16.68
CA LEU A 470 -6.78 -2.86 17.82
C LEU A 470 -7.92 -2.32 18.69
N GLU A 471 -7.81 -2.53 20.00
CA GLU A 471 -8.77 -2.01 20.99
C GLU A 471 -8.48 -0.54 21.36
N ARG A 472 -7.28 -0.05 21.03
CA ARG A 472 -6.87 1.33 21.23
C ARG A 472 -5.94 1.81 20.10
N PRO A 473 -5.88 3.12 19.84
CA PRO A 473 -4.98 3.67 18.83
C PRO A 473 -3.51 3.37 19.14
N ALA A 474 -2.78 2.88 18.14
CA ALA A 474 -1.34 2.70 18.20
C ALA A 474 -0.60 3.86 17.52
N VAL A 475 0.56 4.23 18.06
CA VAL A 475 1.58 4.92 17.27
C VAL A 475 2.16 3.91 16.29
N MET A 476 2.05 4.16 14.99
CA MET A 476 2.50 3.19 13.97
C MET A 476 3.61 3.72 13.08
N GLU A 477 4.62 2.86 12.87
CA GLU A 477 5.73 3.06 11.94
C GLU A 477 6.02 1.76 11.17
N TYR A 478 6.66 1.86 10.01
CA TYR A 478 6.94 0.74 9.13
C TYR A 478 8.28 0.93 8.40
N SER A 479 8.87 -0.16 7.88
CA SER A 479 10.10 -0.12 7.08
C SER A 479 9.91 0.36 5.62
N THR A 480 8.66 0.50 5.16
CA THR A 480 8.31 1.04 3.83
C THR A 480 7.26 2.16 3.91
N PHE A 481 6.99 2.81 2.78
CA PHE A 481 5.98 3.85 2.67
C PHE A 481 5.37 3.94 1.26
N HIS A 482 4.04 3.86 1.21
CA HIS A 482 3.19 4.19 0.06
C HIS A 482 1.88 4.81 0.56
N HIS A 483 1.06 5.31 -0.36
CA HIS A 483 -0.10 6.17 -0.08
C HIS A 483 -1.01 5.64 1.02
N HIS A 484 -1.39 4.37 0.97
CA HIS A 484 -2.34 3.76 1.91
C HIS A 484 -1.77 3.56 3.32
N LEU A 485 -0.44 3.46 3.47
CA LEU A 485 0.17 3.39 4.81
C LEU A 485 0.10 4.73 5.54
N TRP A 486 -0.08 5.83 4.82
CA TRP A 486 -0.16 7.16 5.41
C TRP A 486 -1.26 7.27 6.46
N TYR A 487 -2.45 6.69 6.24
CA TYR A 487 -3.61 6.80 7.16
C TYR A 487 -3.30 6.38 8.59
N LEU A 488 -2.41 5.41 8.75
CA LEU A 488 -2.02 4.87 10.05
C LEU A 488 -0.62 5.33 10.48
N ARG A 489 0.21 5.82 9.55
CA ARG A 489 1.58 6.28 9.84
C ARG A 489 1.55 7.45 10.82
N SER A 490 2.25 7.31 11.93
CA SER A 490 2.31 8.32 13.00
C SER A 490 3.49 9.26 12.88
N ARG A 491 4.62 8.80 12.32
CA ARG A 491 5.84 9.60 12.12
C ARG A 491 6.76 8.96 11.08
N MET A 492 7.63 9.74 10.44
CA MET A 492 8.58 9.31 9.41
C MET A 492 10.03 9.39 9.87
N GLY A 493 10.96 8.90 9.05
CA GLY A 493 12.40 9.07 9.29
C GLY A 493 13.04 7.99 10.16
N ALA A 494 12.44 6.81 10.29
CA ALA A 494 13.07 5.69 11.01
C ALA A 494 14.19 5.02 10.19
N TRP A 495 15.20 5.78 9.76
CA TRP A 495 16.36 5.23 9.04
C TRP A 495 17.25 4.41 9.97
N ASP A 496 17.81 3.32 9.44
CA ASP A 496 18.83 2.52 10.13
C ASP A 496 20.04 3.37 10.53
N HIS A 497 20.72 2.96 11.61
CA HIS A 497 21.97 3.60 11.97
C HIS A 497 23.03 3.34 10.87
N PRO A 498 23.86 4.34 10.52
CA PRO A 498 24.91 4.14 9.55
C PRO A 498 26.03 3.27 10.14
N THR A 499 26.74 2.53 9.29
CA THR A 499 27.98 1.83 9.66
C THR A 499 29.24 2.69 9.46
N ARG A 500 29.13 3.78 8.69
CA ARG A 500 30.21 4.73 8.38
C ARG A 500 29.65 6.11 8.05
N SER A 501 30.51 7.13 8.10
CA SER A 501 30.15 8.51 7.69
C SER A 501 28.99 9.14 8.48
N HIS A 502 28.90 8.87 9.79
CA HIS A 502 27.81 9.29 10.68
C HIS A 502 27.36 10.75 10.50
N LYS A 503 28.27 11.73 10.45
CA LYS A 503 27.91 13.15 10.27
C LYS A 503 27.20 13.42 8.94
N ALA A 504 27.76 12.91 7.83
CA ALA A 504 27.17 13.08 6.52
C ALA A 504 25.81 12.37 6.41
N PHE A 505 25.68 11.19 7.04
CA PHE A 505 24.41 10.49 7.13
C PHE A 505 23.35 11.32 7.87
N VAL A 506 23.69 11.91 9.02
CA VAL A 506 22.77 12.78 9.77
C VAL A 506 22.36 14.00 8.94
N ASP A 507 23.30 14.67 8.27
CA ASP A 507 22.97 15.81 7.39
C ASP A 507 22.03 15.41 6.24
N MET A 508 22.24 14.24 5.65
CA MET A 508 21.35 13.69 4.62
C MET A 508 19.98 13.35 5.17
N HIS A 509 19.92 12.78 6.37
CA HIS A 509 18.68 12.39 7.01
C HIS A 509 17.84 13.62 7.39
N VAL A 510 18.44 14.66 7.96
CA VAL A 510 17.75 15.92 8.26
C VAL A 510 17.16 16.53 6.99
N ARG A 511 17.92 16.61 5.88
CA ARG A 511 17.39 17.06 4.59
C ARG A 511 16.27 16.16 4.05
N GLY A 512 16.39 14.84 4.23
CA GLY A 512 15.33 13.90 3.86
C GLY A 512 14.04 14.14 4.65
N ASN A 513 14.17 14.48 5.94
CA ASN A 513 13.03 14.76 6.81
C ASN A 513 12.28 16.06 6.48
N GLU A 514 12.95 17.08 5.94
CA GLU A 514 12.30 18.30 5.45
C GLU A 514 11.23 18.01 4.38
N ALA A 515 11.42 16.95 3.58
CA ALA A 515 10.44 16.53 2.58
C ALA A 515 9.17 15.89 3.18
N ASN A 516 9.18 15.52 4.46
CA ASN A 516 8.05 14.87 5.13
C ASN A 516 6.95 15.85 5.56
N ASP A 517 7.28 17.13 5.73
CA ASP A 517 6.33 18.15 6.19
C ASP A 517 5.11 18.25 5.28
N ARG A 518 5.32 18.10 3.96
CA ARG A 518 4.23 18.13 2.96
C ARG A 518 3.21 17.01 3.14
N MET A 519 3.58 15.92 3.84
CA MET A 519 2.70 14.80 4.15
C MET A 519 1.99 14.96 5.49
N PHE A 520 2.21 16.06 6.21
CA PHE A 520 1.67 16.29 7.55
C PHE A 520 2.04 15.18 8.54
N LEU A 521 3.26 14.64 8.43
CA LEU A 521 3.81 13.65 9.34
C LEU A 521 5.01 14.24 10.09
N PRO A 522 5.09 14.10 11.43
CA PRO A 522 6.31 14.46 12.15
C PRO A 522 7.44 13.50 11.77
N SER A 523 8.69 13.93 11.92
CA SER A 523 9.87 13.11 11.62
C SER A 523 10.71 12.81 12.86
N ASN A 524 11.44 11.70 12.85
CA ASN A 524 12.48 11.36 13.82
C ASN A 524 13.85 11.20 13.13
N LEU A 525 14.93 11.14 13.91
CA LEU A 525 16.31 11.04 13.40
C LEU A 525 16.80 9.60 13.22
N GLY A 526 15.88 8.64 13.14
CA GLY A 526 16.22 7.23 12.94
C GLY A 526 16.90 6.59 14.13
N TRP A 527 17.60 5.50 13.86
CA TRP A 527 18.23 4.67 14.87
C TRP A 527 19.69 5.03 15.09
N TRP A 528 20.13 4.87 16.33
CA TRP A 528 21.47 5.23 16.78
C TRP A 528 22.04 4.04 17.53
N ALA A 529 23.19 3.54 17.08
CA ALA A 529 23.98 2.58 17.83
C ALA A 529 25.02 3.33 18.65
N PHE A 530 24.87 3.33 19.97
CA PHE A 530 25.92 3.81 20.87
C PHE A 530 26.96 2.69 20.99
N LEU A 531 28.03 2.78 20.19
CA LEU A 531 29.19 1.90 20.26
C LEU A 531 30.05 2.19 21.49
#